data_AF-A0A1T1HNL6-F1
#
_entry.id   AF-A0A1T1HNL6-F1
#
_cell.length_a   1.000
_cell.length_b   1.000
_cell.length_c   1.000
_cell.angle_alpha   90.00
_cell.angle_beta   90.00
_cell.angle_gamma   90.00
#
_symmetry.space_group_name_H-M   'P 1'
#
loop_
_entity.id
_entity.type
_entity.pdbx_description
1 polymer ?
#
loop_
_entity_poly.entity_id
_entity_poly.type
_entity_poly.pdbx_seq_one_letter_code
_entity_poly.pdbx_strand_id
1 'polypeptide(L)'
;MTPIICANEFDICVSMPDLVTWIEDKHIPNADLSAALNAVGIALNITELYDTYFDDTPAGAGDVHIYPCADKQSFLVIDLYRDLTDQLDIVSASLKIEPAVLHLALPYLRRFFDAAECQVAFRQSSHSQQLRSLIDESRYPAPVDNGGYQQQLITHG
;
A
#
# COMPACT_ATOMS: atom_id res chain seq x y z
N MET A 1 18.49 -30.29 1.71
CA MET A 1 18.03 -29.20 0.82
C MET A 1 17.91 -27.96 1.69
N THR A 2 18.59 -26.87 1.34
CA THR A 2 18.46 -25.60 2.08
C THR A 2 17.06 -25.04 1.82
N PRO A 3 16.29 -24.63 2.85
CA PRO A 3 15.01 -24.00 2.63
C PRO A 3 15.21 -22.75 1.77
N ILE A 4 14.42 -22.61 0.71
CA ILE A 4 14.40 -21.41 -0.12
C ILE A 4 13.80 -20.30 0.74
N ILE A 5 14.57 -19.22 0.94
CA ILE A 5 14.06 -18.00 1.55
C ILE A 5 13.21 -17.31 0.47
N CYS A 6 11.89 -17.33 0.64
CA CYS A 6 10.94 -16.79 -0.34
C CYS A 6 11.00 -15.26 -0.36
N ALA A 7 11.03 -14.66 -1.55
CA ALA A 7 10.89 -13.21 -1.72
C ALA A 7 9.40 -12.85 -1.81
N ASN A 8 8.74 -12.78 -0.65
CA ASN A 8 7.30 -12.62 -0.50
C ASN A 8 6.89 -11.27 0.09
N GLU A 9 7.83 -10.33 0.18
CA GLU A 9 7.59 -8.97 0.63
C GLU A 9 7.78 -8.00 -0.53
N PHE A 10 6.88 -7.04 -0.62
CA PHE A 10 6.82 -6.07 -1.72
C PHE A 10 6.83 -4.66 -1.16
N ASP A 11 7.57 -3.77 -1.80
CA ASP A 11 7.43 -2.32 -1.65
C ASP A 11 7.05 -1.75 -3.01
N ILE A 12 5.87 -1.14 -3.09
CA ILE A 12 5.29 -0.56 -4.28
C ILE A 12 5.07 0.92 -4.01
N CYS A 13 5.54 1.77 -4.93
CA CYS A 13 5.40 3.22 -4.84
C CYS A 13 4.85 3.71 -6.18
N VAL A 14 3.66 4.32 -6.11
CA VAL A 14 2.87 4.82 -7.24
C VAL A 14 2.13 6.09 -6.82
N SER A 15 1.39 6.73 -7.72
CA SER A 15 0.51 7.85 -7.34
C SER A 15 -0.84 7.33 -6.80
N MET A 16 -1.50 8.08 -5.92
CA MET A 16 -2.86 7.75 -5.44
C MET A 16 -3.87 7.57 -6.59
N PRO A 17 -3.86 8.39 -7.65
CA PRO A 17 -4.65 8.14 -8.87
C PRO A 17 -4.48 6.77 -9.51
N ASP A 18 -3.30 6.14 -9.40
CA ASP A 18 -3.05 4.82 -10.01
C ASP A 18 -3.86 3.70 -9.33
N LEU A 19 -4.31 3.89 -8.08
CA LEU A 19 -5.09 2.90 -7.35
C LEU A 19 -6.51 2.72 -7.92
N VAL A 20 -6.97 3.66 -8.75
CA VAL A 20 -8.30 3.63 -9.38
C VAL A 20 -8.19 3.66 -10.90
N THR A 21 -9.31 3.43 -11.58
CA THR A 21 -9.46 3.62 -13.02
C THR A 21 -10.66 4.52 -13.26
N TRP A 22 -10.49 5.51 -14.14
CA TRP A 22 -11.53 6.46 -14.49
C TRP A 22 -12.36 5.97 -15.68
N ILE A 23 -13.68 5.95 -15.50
CA ILE A 23 -14.66 5.73 -16.55
C ILE A 23 -15.58 6.95 -16.53
N GLU A 24 -15.40 7.85 -17.51
CA GLU A 24 -16.02 9.16 -17.52
C GLU A 24 -15.69 9.91 -16.21
N ASP A 25 -16.69 10.37 -15.47
CA ASP A 25 -16.51 11.12 -14.22
C ASP A 25 -16.54 10.23 -12.96
N LYS A 26 -16.46 8.91 -13.12
CA LYS A 26 -16.47 7.96 -12.00
C LYS A 26 -15.17 7.19 -11.93
N HIS A 27 -14.60 7.12 -10.74
CA HIS A 27 -13.46 6.25 -10.47
C HIS A 27 -13.96 4.91 -9.89
N ILE A 28 -13.35 3.82 -10.35
CA ILE A 28 -13.56 2.47 -9.82
C ILE A 28 -12.22 1.89 -9.38
N PRO A 29 -12.19 0.90 -8.46
CA PRO A 29 -10.94 0.26 -8.06
C PRO A 29 -10.14 -0.28 -9.25
N ASN A 30 -8.82 -0.08 -9.24
CA ASN A 30 -7.94 -0.66 -10.26
C ASN A 30 -8.10 -2.20 -10.25
N ALA A 31 -8.36 -2.79 -11.42
CA ALA A 31 -8.71 -4.20 -11.54
C ALA A 31 -7.56 -5.13 -11.16
N ASP A 32 -6.32 -4.79 -11.51
CA ASP A 32 -5.15 -5.59 -11.17
C ASP A 32 -4.83 -5.47 -9.68
N LEU A 33 -4.89 -4.27 -9.09
CA LEU A 33 -4.73 -4.10 -7.64
C LEU A 33 -5.81 -4.90 -6.87
N SER A 34 -7.07 -4.75 -7.27
CA SER A 34 -8.20 -5.47 -6.66
C SER A 34 -8.01 -6.99 -6.75
N ALA A 35 -7.60 -7.50 -7.91
CA ALA A 35 -7.36 -8.92 -8.11
C ALA A 35 -6.18 -9.43 -7.25
N ALA A 36 -5.12 -8.64 -7.09
CA ALA A 36 -4.01 -8.98 -6.21
C ALA A 36 -4.46 -9.07 -4.74
N LEU A 37 -5.20 -8.08 -4.24
CA LEU A 37 -5.68 -8.07 -2.85
C LEU A 37 -6.67 -9.20 -2.59
N ASN A 38 -7.58 -9.47 -3.53
CA ASN A 38 -8.51 -10.59 -3.47
C ASN A 38 -7.80 -11.95 -3.45
N ALA A 39 -6.75 -12.12 -4.26
CA ALA A 39 -5.97 -13.36 -4.27
C ALA A 39 -5.26 -13.64 -2.93
N VAL A 40 -4.96 -12.58 -2.17
CA VAL A 40 -4.31 -12.63 -0.86
C VAL A 40 -5.32 -12.68 0.30
N GLY A 41 -6.59 -12.34 0.04
CA GLY A 41 -7.65 -12.28 1.06
C GLY A 41 -7.66 -10.99 1.87
N ILE A 42 -7.09 -9.90 1.35
CA ILE A 42 -7.08 -8.58 2.00
C ILE A 42 -8.35 -7.83 1.59
N ALA A 43 -9.16 -7.45 2.58
CA ALA A 43 -10.33 -6.60 2.39
C ALA A 43 -9.91 -5.13 2.49
N LEU A 44 -9.92 -4.43 1.35
CA LEU A 44 -9.69 -3.00 1.25
C LEU A 44 -10.74 -2.38 0.33
N ASN A 45 -11.44 -1.36 0.82
CA ASN A 45 -12.28 -0.52 -0.02
C ASN A 45 -11.42 0.56 -0.68
N ILE A 46 -10.92 0.28 -1.89
CA ILE A 46 -10.01 1.18 -2.61
C ILE A 46 -10.69 2.52 -2.96
N THR A 47 -11.98 2.51 -3.28
CA THR A 47 -12.76 3.74 -3.56
C THR A 47 -12.82 4.63 -2.32
N GLU A 48 -13.18 4.07 -1.16
CA GLU A 48 -13.22 4.83 0.09
C GLU A 48 -11.84 5.33 0.53
N LEU A 49 -10.78 4.53 0.31
CA LEU A 49 -9.40 4.96 0.53
C LEU A 49 -9.04 6.18 -0.35
N TYR A 50 -9.43 6.13 -1.62
CA TYR A 50 -9.20 7.20 -2.59
C TYR A 50 -9.94 8.49 -2.19
N ASP A 51 -11.23 8.38 -1.87
CA ASP A 51 -12.06 9.50 -1.42
C ASP A 51 -11.48 10.10 -0.13
N THR A 52 -11.16 9.28 0.87
CA THR A 52 -10.57 9.73 2.15
C THR A 52 -9.25 10.49 1.93
N TYR A 53 -8.42 10.04 0.99
CA TYR A 53 -7.14 10.70 0.71
C TYR A 53 -7.33 12.10 0.12
N PHE A 54 -8.24 12.27 -0.84
CA PHE A 54 -8.42 13.55 -1.51
C PHE A 54 -9.35 14.51 -0.77
N ASP A 55 -10.44 14.00 -0.20
CA ASP A 55 -11.51 14.81 0.38
C ASP A 55 -11.31 15.07 1.88
N ASP A 56 -10.82 14.07 2.63
CA ASP A 56 -10.78 14.12 4.09
C ASP A 56 -9.38 14.36 4.67
N THR A 57 -8.31 14.08 3.90
CA THR A 57 -6.92 14.19 4.38
C THR A 57 -6.28 15.48 3.90
N PRO A 58 -5.96 16.46 4.76
CA PRO A 58 -5.26 17.67 4.36
C PRO A 58 -3.83 17.39 3.91
N ALA A 59 -3.27 18.28 3.07
CA ALA A 59 -1.83 18.31 2.82
C ALA A 59 -1.06 18.53 4.14
N GLY A 60 0.03 17.79 4.34
CA GLY A 60 0.80 17.74 5.58
C GLY A 60 0.22 16.81 6.65
N ALA A 61 -0.73 15.94 6.30
CA ALA A 61 -1.35 14.96 7.18
C ALA A 61 -1.54 13.61 6.46
N GLY A 62 -1.93 12.58 7.22
CA GLY A 62 -2.21 11.23 6.70
C GLY A 62 -1.46 10.17 7.49
N ASP A 63 -2.14 9.07 7.80
CA ASP A 63 -1.66 8.01 8.68
C ASP A 63 -1.15 6.78 7.93
N VAL A 64 -0.47 5.88 8.64
CA VAL A 64 -0.12 4.56 8.11
C VAL A 64 -1.25 3.59 8.44
N HIS A 65 -1.74 2.88 7.43
CA HIS A 65 -2.85 1.94 7.57
C HIS A 65 -2.42 0.51 7.31
N ILE A 66 -2.75 -0.41 8.21
CA ILE A 66 -2.54 -1.86 8.07
C ILE A 66 -3.87 -2.54 7.76
N TYR A 67 -3.90 -3.27 6.65
CA TYR A 67 -5.01 -4.11 6.20
C TYR A 67 -4.59 -5.59 6.29
N PRO A 68 -4.92 -6.29 7.38
CA PRO A 68 -4.62 -7.71 7.52
C PRO A 68 -5.55 -8.58 6.67
N CYS A 69 -5.04 -9.71 6.19
CA CYS A 69 -5.88 -10.83 5.80
C CYS A 69 -6.47 -11.51 7.06
N ALA A 70 -7.62 -12.18 6.94
CA ALA A 70 -8.31 -12.84 8.05
C ALA A 70 -7.44 -13.84 8.83
N ASP A 71 -6.49 -14.51 8.17
CA ASP A 71 -5.56 -15.46 8.80
C ASP A 71 -4.24 -14.82 9.28
N LYS A 72 -4.07 -13.51 9.09
CA LYS A 72 -2.90 -12.67 9.42
C LYS A 72 -1.55 -13.14 8.85
N GLN A 73 -1.55 -14.07 7.89
CA GLN A 73 -0.28 -14.49 7.24
C GLN A 73 0.16 -13.50 6.18
N SER A 74 -0.81 -12.78 5.62
CA SER A 74 -0.61 -11.71 4.67
C SER A 74 -1.22 -10.40 5.19
N PHE A 75 -0.63 -9.28 4.81
CA PHE A 75 -1.17 -7.97 5.08
C PHE A 75 -0.59 -6.94 4.13
N LEU A 76 -1.34 -5.86 3.96
CA LEU A 76 -0.94 -4.65 3.23
C LEU A 76 -0.75 -3.53 4.25
N VAL A 77 0.27 -2.71 4.05
CA VAL A 77 0.50 -1.47 4.79
C VAL A 77 0.57 -0.34 3.76
N ILE A 78 -0.16 0.74 3.97
CA ILE A 78 -0.11 1.91 3.09
C ILE A 78 0.23 3.13 3.94
N ASP A 79 1.26 3.86 3.54
CA ASP A 79 1.56 5.19 4.04
C ASP A 79 0.81 6.23 3.20
N LEU A 80 -0.15 6.91 3.81
CA LEU A 80 -1.02 7.90 3.17
C LEU A 80 -0.62 9.35 3.49
N TYR A 81 0.57 9.58 4.04
CA TYR A 81 1.00 10.95 4.31
C TYR A 81 1.05 11.77 3.02
N ARG A 82 0.32 12.89 3.02
CA ARG A 82 0.31 13.86 1.92
C ARG A 82 1.42 14.87 2.12
N ASP A 83 2.56 14.69 1.46
CA ASP A 83 3.66 15.64 1.57
C ASP A 83 3.28 17.01 1.00
N LEU A 84 3.67 18.09 1.70
CA LEU A 84 3.32 19.47 1.33
C LEU A 84 3.90 19.90 -0.02
N THR A 85 4.93 19.21 -0.50
CA THR A 85 5.63 19.53 -1.74
C THR A 85 5.38 18.51 -2.84
N ASP A 86 4.73 17.39 -2.52
CA ASP A 86 4.42 16.35 -3.48
C ASP A 86 3.19 16.73 -4.31
N GLN A 87 3.43 16.97 -5.60
CA GLN A 87 2.39 17.31 -6.57
C GLN A 87 1.87 16.09 -7.33
N LEU A 88 2.46 14.91 -7.10
CA LEU A 88 2.11 13.67 -7.78
C LEU A 88 1.29 12.73 -6.89
N ASP A 89 0.97 13.15 -5.66
CA ASP A 89 0.22 12.35 -4.67
C ASP A 89 0.80 10.94 -4.53
N ILE A 90 2.13 10.84 -4.39
CA ILE A 90 2.85 9.57 -4.28
C ILE A 90 2.49 8.88 -2.97
N VAL A 91 2.11 7.61 -3.09
CA VAL A 91 1.82 6.74 -1.96
C VAL A 91 2.74 5.53 -1.97
N SER A 92 3.13 5.11 -0.78
CA SER A 92 3.98 3.93 -0.58
C SER A 92 3.18 2.83 0.08
N ALA A 93 3.12 1.67 -0.58
CA ALA A 93 2.48 0.47 -0.08
C ALA A 93 3.52 -0.63 0.10
N SER A 94 3.50 -1.30 1.24
CA SER A 94 4.28 -2.50 1.48
C SER A 94 3.38 -3.70 1.76
N LEU A 95 3.66 -4.84 1.15
CA LEU A 95 2.89 -6.07 1.31
C LEU A 95 3.78 -7.17 1.88
N LYS A 96 3.21 -7.95 2.79
CA LYS A 96 3.68 -9.30 3.09
C LYS A 96 2.65 -10.28 2.58
N ILE A 97 3.07 -11.24 1.77
CA ILE A 97 2.18 -12.23 1.18
C ILE A 97 2.60 -13.62 1.65
N GLU A 98 1.65 -14.46 2.03
CA GLU A 98 1.92 -15.85 2.34
C GLU A 98 2.50 -16.56 1.10
N PRO A 99 3.64 -17.27 1.22
CA PRO A 99 4.27 -17.92 0.07
C PRO A 99 3.35 -18.85 -0.73
N ALA A 100 2.35 -19.46 -0.08
CA ALA A 100 1.38 -20.36 -0.73
C ALA A 100 0.52 -19.65 -1.79
N VAL A 101 0.15 -18.38 -1.56
CA VAL A 101 -0.70 -17.59 -2.48
C VAL A 101 0.09 -16.58 -3.31
N LEU A 102 1.39 -16.43 -3.08
CA LEU A 102 2.26 -15.50 -3.79
C LEU A 102 2.15 -15.61 -5.32
N HIS A 103 2.13 -16.83 -5.85
CA HIS A 103 2.04 -17.08 -7.29
C HIS A 103 0.72 -16.60 -7.91
N LEU A 104 -0.34 -16.46 -7.10
CA LEU A 104 -1.63 -15.95 -7.54
C LEU A 104 -1.62 -14.42 -7.61
N ALA A 105 -1.00 -13.75 -6.64
CA ALA A 105 -1.01 -12.29 -6.52
C ALA A 105 0.06 -11.59 -7.37
N LEU A 106 1.25 -12.17 -7.49
CA LEU A 106 2.41 -11.54 -8.13
C LEU A 106 2.16 -11.04 -9.56
N PRO A 107 1.50 -11.81 -10.46
CA PRO A 107 1.23 -11.33 -11.82
C PRO A 107 0.34 -10.08 -11.85
N TYR A 108 -0.62 -9.98 -10.92
CA TYR A 108 -1.50 -8.82 -10.80
C TYR A 108 -0.74 -7.61 -10.25
N LEU A 109 0.05 -7.77 -9.18
CA LEU A 109 0.88 -6.69 -8.65
C LEU A 109 1.84 -6.13 -9.70
N ARG A 110 2.41 -7.00 -10.53
CA ARG A 110 3.31 -6.58 -11.60
C ARG A 110 2.58 -5.78 -12.68
N ARG A 111 1.42 -6.26 -13.14
CA ARG A 111 0.59 -5.53 -14.13
C ARG A 111 0.07 -4.21 -13.60
N PHE A 112 -0.36 -4.18 -12.35
CA PHE A 112 -0.75 -2.95 -11.65
C PHE A 112 0.35 -1.90 -11.74
N PHE A 113 1.58 -2.27 -11.36
CA PHE A 113 2.71 -1.34 -11.40
C PHE A 113 3.11 -0.98 -12.84
N ASP A 114 3.23 -1.96 -13.74
CA ASP A 114 3.65 -1.71 -15.12
C ASP A 114 2.62 -0.87 -15.91
N ALA A 115 1.35 -0.79 -15.45
CA ALA A 115 0.28 0.03 -16.02
C ALA A 115 0.06 1.38 -15.31
N ALA A 116 0.70 1.61 -14.15
CA ALA A 116 0.60 2.88 -13.44
C ALA A 116 1.18 4.03 -14.27
N GLU A 117 0.56 5.20 -14.19
CA GLU A 117 1.06 6.43 -14.79
C GLU A 117 2.33 6.90 -14.07
N CYS A 118 2.38 6.76 -12.74
CA CYS A 118 3.55 7.07 -11.94
C CYS A 118 4.23 5.82 -11.38
N GLN A 119 5.28 5.34 -12.05
CA GLN A 119 6.01 4.11 -11.71
C GLN A 119 7.24 4.40 -10.84
N VAL A 120 7.05 4.78 -9.58
CA VAL A 120 8.18 5.20 -8.72
C VAL A 120 9.04 4.01 -8.27
N ALA A 121 8.43 2.95 -7.75
CA ALA A 121 9.19 1.76 -7.33
C ALA A 121 8.35 0.47 -7.29
N PHE A 122 8.99 -0.64 -7.67
CA PHE A 122 8.51 -2.01 -7.42
C PHE A 122 9.67 -2.87 -6.94
N ARG A 123 9.67 -3.23 -5.65
CA ARG A 123 10.73 -4.05 -5.03
C ARG A 123 10.13 -5.34 -4.51
N GLN A 124 10.78 -6.46 -4.82
CA GLN A 124 10.44 -7.78 -4.29
C GLN A 124 11.63 -8.30 -3.47
N SER A 125 11.39 -8.67 -2.23
CA SER A 125 12.43 -9.10 -1.30
C SER A 125 11.90 -10.17 -0.34
N SER A 126 12.81 -10.90 0.31
CA SER A 126 12.47 -11.77 1.43
C SER A 126 12.40 -11.02 2.77
N HIS A 127 12.87 -9.78 2.78
CA HIS A 127 12.93 -8.92 3.94
C HIS A 127 12.97 -7.45 3.49
N SER A 128 11.84 -6.76 3.64
CA SER A 128 11.72 -5.33 3.37
C SER A 128 11.99 -4.52 4.64
N GLN A 129 13.02 -3.67 4.61
CA GLN A 129 13.29 -2.72 5.70
C GLN A 129 12.17 -1.69 5.83
N GLN A 130 11.58 -1.25 4.72
CA GLN A 130 10.46 -0.30 4.70
C GLN A 130 9.25 -0.89 5.42
N LEU A 131 8.85 -2.10 5.05
CA LEU A 131 7.75 -2.81 5.70
C LEU A 131 7.96 -2.93 7.21
N ARG A 132 9.18 -3.30 7.64
CA ARG A 132 9.52 -3.40 9.08
C ARG A 132 9.43 -2.06 9.78
N SER A 133 9.87 -1.00 9.13
CA SER A 133 9.78 0.35 9.67
C SER A 133 8.31 0.77 9.85
N LEU A 134 7.46 0.51 8.85
CA LEU A 134 6.06 0.93 8.86
C LEU A 134 5.20 0.18 9.88
N ILE A 135 5.52 -1.08 10.20
CA ILE A 135 4.76 -1.87 11.18
C ILE A 135 5.32 -1.81 12.61
N ASP A 136 6.41 -1.08 12.83
CA ASP A 136 6.99 -0.94 14.16
C ASP A 136 6.16 0.04 14.98
N GLU A 137 5.20 -0.49 15.74
CA GLU A 137 4.31 0.25 16.64
C GLU A 137 5.07 1.19 17.58
N SER A 138 6.30 0.85 17.98
CA SER A 138 7.09 1.67 18.92
C SER A 138 7.53 3.01 18.32
N ARG A 139 7.43 3.17 17.00
CA ARG A 139 7.74 4.41 16.28
C ARG A 139 6.56 5.37 16.26
N TYR A 140 5.36 4.92 16.61
CA TYR A 140 4.14 5.71 16.53
C TYR A 140 3.72 6.23 17.92
N PRO A 141 3.24 7.49 18.03
CA PRO A 141 3.12 8.48 16.96
C PRO A 141 4.47 8.94 16.39
N ALA A 142 4.57 9.00 15.06
CA ALA A 142 5.81 9.35 14.36
C ALA A 142 5.74 10.81 13.89
N PRO A 143 6.71 11.67 14.25
CA PRO A 143 6.78 13.00 13.68
C PRO A 143 7.06 12.92 12.18
N VAL A 144 6.26 13.62 11.37
CA VAL A 144 6.57 13.81 9.95
C VAL A 144 7.20 15.19 9.77
N ASP A 145 8.30 15.23 9.02
CA ASP A 145 9.06 16.45 8.81
C ASP A 145 8.18 17.54 8.17
N ASN A 146 8.42 18.80 8.56
CA ASN A 146 7.80 20.03 8.05
C ASN A 146 6.36 20.38 8.48
N GLY A 147 5.56 19.46 9.02
CA GLY A 147 4.14 19.72 9.32
C GLY A 147 3.76 19.83 10.80
N GLY A 148 4.61 19.34 11.71
CA GLY A 148 4.23 19.14 13.12
C GLY A 148 3.18 18.03 13.33
N TYR A 149 2.68 17.44 12.24
CA TYR A 149 1.78 16.30 12.26
C TYR A 149 2.46 15.07 12.89
N GLN A 150 1.67 14.34 13.65
CA GLN A 150 2.08 13.13 14.35
C GLN A 150 1.34 11.96 13.71
N GLN A 151 2.02 11.28 12.80
CA GLN A 151 1.46 10.16 12.07
C GLN A 151 1.11 9.03 13.03
N GLN A 152 -0.07 8.44 12.85
CA GLN A 152 -0.53 7.29 13.60
C GLN A 152 -0.39 6.01 12.78
N LEU A 153 -0.42 4.87 13.48
CA LEU A 153 -0.58 3.56 12.87
C LEU A 153 -1.99 3.05 13.15
N ILE A 154 -2.77 2.86 12.10
CA ILE A 154 -4.17 2.43 12.16
C ILE A 154 -4.27 0.99 11.64
N THR A 155 -4.81 0.09 12.44
CA THR A 155 -5.03 -1.30 12.02
C THR A 155 -6.52 -1.54 11.77
N HIS A 156 -6.83 -2.02 10.57
CA HIS A 156 -8.18 -2.41 10.15
C HIS A 156 -8.44 -3.89 10.45
N GLY A 157 -9.71 -4.30 10.62
CA GLY A 157 -10.09 -5.67 10.99
C GLY A 157 -11.51 -6.05 10.63
#